data_AF-A0A970TA28-F1
#
_entry.id   AF-A0A970TA28-F1
#
_cell.length_a   1.000
_cell.length_b   1.000
_cell.length_c   1.000
_cell.angle_alpha   90.00
_cell.angle_beta   90.00
_cell.angle_gamma   90.00
#
_symmetry.space_group_name_H-M   'P 1'
#
loop_
_entity.id
_entity.type
_entity.pdbx_description
1 polymer ?
#
loop_
_entity_poly.entity_id
_entity_poly.type
_entity_poly.pdbx_seq_one_letter_code
_entity_poly.pdbx_strand_id
1 'polypeptide(L)'
;MLREFTETGLEVFRTFLSETREGNREGFPDEILNSPNHTNLLGPGVNIKKRVFTTKKEMVLYIHKNLSRLSVIPIPNVGLWSWLAAFYFDSICPLTEGQRKVLENAKYILDTENWRKYNRHLIAAPVRLRIELGDLAEIYLAGPPNKHGDFIEQITGRQEIAVSKGIIKAATILYWDKKKERIKKGALNKKGAGVVRRFVKDIIPQFQMTYDLNAMSGNQIVDLLPPEFSYWLY
;
A
#
# COMPACT_ATOMS: atom_id res chain seq x y z
N MET A 1 -1.55 -15.30 -17.50
CA MET A 1 -2.00 -16.08 -16.33
C MET A 1 -1.28 -15.58 -15.09
N LEU A 2 -1.89 -15.68 -13.91
CA LEU A 2 -1.24 -15.31 -12.65
C LEU A 2 -0.10 -16.29 -12.33
N ARG A 3 1.03 -15.75 -11.86
CA ARG A 3 2.21 -16.52 -11.49
C ARG A 3 2.83 -15.97 -10.21
N GLU A 4 3.79 -16.71 -9.70
CA GLU A 4 4.69 -16.30 -8.63
C GLU A 4 6.14 -16.59 -9.04
N PHE A 5 7.09 -15.78 -8.60
CA PHE A 5 8.50 -16.08 -8.80
C PHE A 5 8.94 -17.29 -7.96
N THR A 6 9.81 -18.12 -8.54
CA THR A 6 10.66 -19.06 -7.80
C THR A 6 11.83 -18.30 -7.15
N GLU A 7 12.68 -18.96 -6.37
CA GLU A 7 13.88 -18.31 -5.83
C GLU A 7 14.81 -17.79 -6.93
N THR A 8 14.99 -18.57 -8.00
CA THR A 8 15.74 -18.14 -9.19
C THR A 8 15.12 -16.92 -9.87
N GLY A 9 13.79 -16.85 -9.94
CA GLY A 9 13.08 -15.67 -10.46
C GLY A 9 13.26 -14.43 -9.57
N LEU A 10 13.26 -14.61 -8.25
CA LEU A 10 13.53 -13.54 -7.28
C LEU A 10 14.95 -13.00 -7.42
N GLU A 11 15.95 -13.87 -7.57
CA GLU A 11 17.34 -13.46 -7.81
C GLU A 11 17.49 -12.64 -9.09
N VAL A 12 16.89 -13.10 -10.19
CA VAL A 12 16.87 -12.35 -11.45
C VAL A 12 16.22 -10.98 -11.26
N PHE A 13 15.14 -10.89 -10.50
CA PHE A 13 14.49 -9.62 -10.22
C PHE A 13 15.33 -8.70 -9.31
N ARG A 14 16.04 -9.25 -8.30
CA ARG A 14 17.01 -8.52 -7.48
C ARG A 14 18.10 -7.89 -8.34
N THR A 15 18.70 -8.68 -9.24
CA THR A 15 19.73 -8.21 -10.17
C THR A 15 19.20 -7.12 -11.08
N PHE A 16 18.02 -7.32 -11.67
CA PHE A 16 17.36 -6.31 -12.49
C PHE A 16 17.18 -4.96 -11.75
N LEU A 17 16.72 -4.99 -10.49
CA LEU A 17 16.55 -3.77 -9.70
C LEU A 17 17.89 -3.07 -9.43
N SER A 18 18.97 -3.83 -9.26
CA SER A 18 20.32 -3.27 -9.11
C SER A 18 20.80 -2.61 -10.40
N GLU A 19 20.77 -3.33 -11.52
CA GLU A 19 21.20 -2.83 -12.83
C GLU A 19 20.41 -1.59 -13.27
N THR A 20 19.09 -1.60 -13.07
CA THR A 20 18.21 -0.46 -13.39
C THR A 20 18.57 0.77 -12.54
N ARG A 21 18.96 0.57 -11.28
CA ARG A 21 19.40 1.67 -10.40
C ARG A 21 20.72 2.29 -10.86
N GLU A 22 21.58 1.49 -11.48
CA GLU A 22 22.85 1.92 -12.08
C GLU A 22 22.67 2.53 -13.49
N GLY A 23 21.45 2.49 -14.04
CA GLY A 23 21.15 2.96 -15.40
C GLY A 23 21.51 1.96 -16.51
N ASN A 24 21.85 0.72 -16.14
CA ASN A 24 22.28 -0.34 -17.08
C ASN A 24 21.11 -1.09 -17.72
N ARG A 25 19.86 -0.80 -17.31
CA ARG A 25 18.67 -1.53 -17.76
C ARG A 25 17.41 -0.68 -17.68
N GLU A 26 16.56 -0.75 -18.70
CA GLU A 26 15.34 0.08 -18.78
C GLU A 26 14.04 -0.67 -18.48
N GLY A 27 14.01 -2.00 -18.64
CA GLY A 27 12.80 -2.80 -18.53
C GLY A 27 13.04 -4.24 -18.09
N PHE A 28 12.07 -4.80 -17.37
CA PHE A 28 12.12 -6.20 -16.94
C PHE A 28 11.70 -7.10 -18.12
N PRO A 29 12.47 -8.15 -18.47
CA PRO A 29 12.15 -9.00 -19.62
C PRO A 29 10.86 -9.80 -19.42
N ASP A 30 9.95 -9.71 -20.40
CA ASP A 30 8.63 -10.37 -20.35
C ASP A 30 8.74 -11.91 -20.43
N GLU A 31 9.82 -12.42 -20.99
CA GLU A 31 10.14 -13.85 -21.07
C GLU A 31 10.30 -14.43 -19.67
N ILE A 32 10.91 -13.68 -18.75
CA ILE A 32 11.15 -14.11 -17.37
C ILE A 32 9.83 -14.21 -16.60
N LEU A 33 8.90 -13.28 -16.85
CA LEU A 33 7.56 -13.29 -16.23
C LEU A 33 6.74 -14.53 -16.59
N ASN A 34 7.11 -15.27 -17.65
CA ASN A 34 6.39 -16.46 -18.11
C ASN A 34 7.26 -17.73 -18.13
N SER A 35 8.53 -17.62 -17.75
CA SER A 35 9.50 -18.71 -17.83
C SER A 35 9.22 -19.79 -16.77
N PRO A 36 9.14 -21.08 -17.14
CA PRO A 36 8.99 -22.17 -16.17
C PRO A 36 10.18 -22.29 -15.21
N ASN A 37 11.37 -21.84 -15.61
CA ASN A 37 12.57 -21.86 -14.76
C ASN A 37 12.60 -20.75 -13.69
N HIS A 38 11.73 -19.76 -13.80
CA HIS A 38 11.72 -18.54 -12.97
C HIS A 38 10.37 -18.31 -12.28
N THR A 39 9.32 -19.01 -12.69
CA THR A 39 7.96 -18.79 -12.21
C THR A 39 7.17 -20.08 -12.11
N ASN A 40 6.30 -20.14 -11.10
CA ASN A 40 5.27 -21.16 -10.98
C ASN A 40 3.90 -20.57 -11.35
N LEU A 41 3.03 -21.39 -11.94
CA LEU A 41 1.64 -20.98 -12.18
C LEU A 41 0.90 -20.92 -10.85
N LEU A 42 0.24 -19.79 -10.58
CA LEU A 42 -0.54 -19.61 -9.36
C LEU A 42 -2.01 -19.36 -9.71
N GLY A 43 -2.92 -20.16 -9.15
CA GLY A 43 -4.36 -20.02 -9.38
C GLY A 43 -4.77 -20.26 -10.84
N PRO A 44 -4.83 -21.53 -11.29
CA PRO A 44 -5.30 -21.87 -12.63
C PRO A 44 -6.64 -21.20 -12.95
N GLY A 45 -6.71 -20.41 -14.02
CA GLY A 45 -7.90 -19.64 -14.40
C GLY A 45 -7.94 -18.17 -13.96
N VAL A 46 -7.01 -17.73 -13.10
CA VAL A 46 -6.86 -16.29 -12.79
C VAL A 46 -6.02 -15.61 -13.88
N ASN A 47 -6.69 -14.80 -14.69
CA ASN A 47 -6.06 -14.05 -15.77
C ASN A 47 -5.95 -12.57 -15.41
N ILE A 48 -4.70 -12.12 -15.21
CA ILE A 48 -4.36 -10.71 -15.10
C ILE A 48 -3.84 -10.18 -16.44
N LYS A 49 -4.09 -8.90 -16.73
CA LYS A 49 -3.70 -8.23 -17.98
C LYS A 49 -2.63 -7.19 -17.69
N LYS A 50 -1.61 -7.13 -18.55
CA LYS A 50 -0.60 -6.07 -18.49
C LYS A 50 -1.27 -4.74 -18.84
N ARG A 51 -1.04 -3.73 -18.00
CA ARG A 51 -1.55 -2.36 -18.17
C ARG A 51 -0.77 -1.42 -17.26
N VAL A 52 -0.80 -0.13 -17.58
CA VAL A 52 -0.27 0.93 -16.73
C VAL A 52 -1.41 1.53 -15.92
N PHE A 53 -1.20 1.67 -14.62
CA PHE A 53 -2.15 2.30 -13.70
C PHE A 53 -1.74 3.74 -13.43
N THR A 54 -2.70 4.65 -13.45
CA THR A 54 -2.47 6.07 -13.14
C THR A 54 -2.64 6.36 -11.66
N THR A 55 -3.53 5.61 -10.99
CA THR A 55 -3.82 5.77 -9.56
C THR A 55 -3.61 4.47 -8.80
N LYS A 56 -3.20 4.60 -7.53
CA LYS A 56 -3.04 3.46 -6.63
C LYS A 56 -4.39 2.77 -6.35
N LYS A 57 -5.47 3.54 -6.20
CA LYS A 57 -6.84 3.02 -6.06
C LYS A 57 -7.20 2.08 -7.21
N GLU A 58 -6.98 2.49 -8.45
CA GLU A 58 -7.26 1.66 -9.62
C GLU A 58 -6.44 0.35 -9.62
N MET A 59 -5.13 0.45 -9.39
CA MET A 59 -4.23 -0.70 -9.33
C MET A 59 -4.68 -1.70 -8.26
N VAL A 60 -4.97 -1.21 -7.06
CA VAL A 60 -5.32 -2.05 -5.91
C VAL A 60 -6.68 -2.70 -6.11
N LEU A 61 -7.70 -1.98 -6.59
CA LEU A 61 -9.01 -2.54 -6.88
C LEU A 61 -8.93 -3.60 -7.98
N TYR A 62 -8.14 -3.37 -9.02
CA TYR A 62 -7.92 -4.34 -10.09
C TYR A 62 -7.27 -5.62 -9.56
N ILE A 63 -6.14 -5.49 -8.83
CA ILE A 63 -5.41 -6.64 -8.29
C ILE A 63 -6.27 -7.39 -7.29
N HIS A 64 -6.89 -6.70 -6.34
CA HIS A 64 -7.80 -7.30 -5.36
C HIS A 64 -8.92 -8.09 -6.04
N LYS A 65 -9.64 -7.49 -7.00
CA LYS A 65 -10.73 -8.16 -7.74
C LYS A 65 -10.28 -9.46 -8.42
N ASN A 66 -9.07 -9.49 -9.00
CA ASN A 66 -8.56 -10.68 -9.66
C ASN A 66 -8.09 -11.74 -8.65
N LEU A 67 -7.41 -11.33 -7.57
CA LEU A 67 -6.93 -12.23 -6.54
C LEU A 67 -8.06 -12.80 -5.67
N SER A 68 -9.19 -12.11 -5.52
CA SER A 68 -10.40 -12.64 -4.85
C SER A 68 -11.02 -13.86 -5.55
N ARG A 69 -10.53 -14.25 -6.73
CA ARG A 69 -10.89 -15.50 -7.40
C ARG A 69 -10.12 -16.72 -6.88
N LEU A 70 -9.05 -16.49 -6.12
CA LEU A 70 -8.37 -17.53 -5.36
C LEU A 70 -9.21 -17.88 -4.14
N SER A 71 -9.10 -19.10 -3.64
CA SER A 71 -9.75 -19.52 -2.38
C SER A 71 -9.29 -18.66 -1.20
N VAL A 72 -8.00 -18.33 -1.17
CA VAL A 72 -7.38 -17.42 -0.21
C VAL A 72 -6.34 -16.58 -0.95
N ILE A 73 -6.31 -15.27 -0.68
CA ILE A 73 -5.25 -14.39 -1.19
C ILE A 73 -4.00 -14.60 -0.32
N PRO A 74 -2.88 -15.11 -0.86
CA PRO A 74 -1.72 -15.41 -0.05
C PRO A 74 -0.94 -14.13 0.23
N ILE A 75 -1.22 -13.49 1.37
CA ILE A 75 -0.59 -12.22 1.77
C ILE A 75 0.92 -12.40 2.05
N PRO A 76 1.37 -13.37 2.87
CA PRO A 76 2.80 -13.68 2.95
C PRO A 76 3.18 -14.60 1.78
N ASN A 77 3.31 -14.06 0.57
CA ASN A 77 3.85 -14.78 -0.57
C ASN A 77 4.84 -13.88 -1.34
N VAL A 78 6.13 -14.04 -1.02
CA VAL A 78 7.20 -13.24 -1.60
C VAL A 78 7.23 -13.38 -3.12
N GLY A 79 7.05 -14.60 -3.64
CA GLY A 79 7.05 -14.88 -5.07
C GLY A 79 5.93 -14.14 -5.81
N LEU A 80 4.69 -14.21 -5.33
CA LEU A 80 3.53 -13.56 -5.95
C LEU A 80 3.67 -12.04 -5.96
N TRP A 81 3.95 -11.44 -4.81
CA TRP A 81 3.95 -9.98 -4.69
C TRP A 81 5.13 -9.34 -5.44
N SER A 82 6.29 -10.01 -5.44
CA SER A 82 7.45 -9.58 -6.22
C SER A 82 7.22 -9.78 -7.72
N TRP A 83 6.55 -10.86 -8.12
CA TRP A 83 6.15 -11.07 -9.52
C TRP A 83 5.15 -10.03 -9.98
N LEU A 84 4.15 -9.67 -9.18
CA LEU A 84 3.23 -8.57 -9.50
C LEU A 84 3.95 -7.22 -9.60
N ALA A 85 4.98 -6.99 -8.78
CA ALA A 85 5.80 -5.79 -8.85
C ALA A 85 6.59 -5.72 -10.16
N ALA A 86 7.18 -6.83 -10.61
CA ALA A 86 7.85 -6.92 -11.90
C ALA A 86 6.86 -6.80 -13.07
N PHE A 87 5.70 -7.45 -12.97
CA PHE A 87 4.66 -7.44 -14.02
C PHE A 87 4.04 -6.05 -14.23
N TYR A 88 3.87 -5.26 -13.15
CA TYR A 88 3.37 -3.89 -13.19
C TYR A 88 4.45 -2.84 -12.95
N PHE A 89 5.71 -3.15 -13.28
CA PHE A 89 6.84 -2.29 -12.96
C PHE A 89 6.70 -0.88 -13.53
N ASP A 90 6.11 -0.74 -14.72
CA ASP A 90 5.81 0.56 -15.35
C ASP A 90 4.86 1.45 -14.55
N SER A 91 3.99 0.86 -13.74
CA SER A 91 3.10 1.62 -12.87
C SER A 91 3.82 2.07 -11.60
N ILE A 92 4.63 1.20 -11.00
CA ILE A 92 5.24 1.45 -9.67
C ILE A 92 6.64 2.04 -9.73
N CYS A 93 7.28 2.03 -10.90
CA CYS A 93 8.58 2.66 -11.18
C CYS A 93 8.58 3.21 -12.62
N PRO A 94 7.73 4.21 -12.93
CA PRO A 94 7.62 4.74 -14.29
C PRO A 94 8.92 5.40 -14.76
N LEU A 95 9.14 5.38 -16.08
CA LEU A 95 10.19 6.18 -16.73
C LEU A 95 9.86 7.67 -16.58
N THR A 96 10.85 8.45 -16.14
CA THR A 96 10.79 9.91 -16.06
C THR A 96 12.06 10.44 -16.70
N GLU A 97 11.94 11.26 -17.75
CA GLU A 97 13.10 11.82 -18.48
C GLU A 97 14.08 10.74 -18.96
N GLY A 98 13.55 9.60 -19.43
CA GLY A 98 14.36 8.48 -19.94
C GLY A 98 15.00 7.60 -18.86
N GLN A 99 14.81 7.91 -17.57
CA GLN A 99 15.37 7.12 -16.47
C GLN A 99 14.32 6.64 -15.48
N ARG A 100 14.60 5.49 -14.85
CA ARG A 100 13.79 4.98 -13.73
C ARG A 100 14.50 5.23 -12.42
N LYS A 101 13.77 5.79 -11.45
CA LYS A 101 14.27 5.94 -10.08
C LYS A 101 13.89 4.73 -9.24
N VAL A 102 14.71 3.68 -9.30
CA VAL A 102 14.52 2.49 -8.46
C VAL A 102 14.84 2.82 -7.00
N LEU A 103 13.85 2.63 -6.14
CA LEU A 103 13.94 2.86 -4.69
C LEU A 103 14.53 1.63 -3.98
N GLU A 104 14.40 1.56 -2.66
CA GLU A 104 14.78 0.39 -1.86
C GLU A 104 14.08 -0.89 -2.36
N ASN A 105 14.79 -2.01 -2.36
CA ASN A 105 14.28 -3.32 -2.80
C ASN A 105 12.96 -3.71 -2.11
N ALA A 106 12.78 -3.41 -0.82
CA ALA A 106 11.55 -3.71 -0.07
C ALA A 106 10.27 -3.05 -0.64
N LYS A 107 10.40 -2.11 -1.58
CA LYS A 107 9.27 -1.53 -2.31
C LYS A 107 8.76 -2.41 -3.46
N TYR A 108 9.59 -3.35 -3.93
CA TYR A 108 9.36 -4.20 -5.09
C TYR A 108 9.44 -5.69 -4.78
N ILE A 109 10.23 -6.07 -3.78
CA ILE A 109 10.38 -7.44 -3.27
C ILE A 109 9.78 -7.45 -1.88
N LEU A 110 8.80 -8.32 -1.64
CA LEU A 110 8.13 -8.38 -0.35
C LEU A 110 9.10 -8.90 0.71
N ASP A 111 9.23 -8.15 1.81
CA ASP A 111 10.05 -8.52 2.95
C ASP A 111 9.15 -9.08 4.06
N THR A 112 9.13 -10.41 4.20
CA THR A 112 8.35 -11.11 5.21
C THR A 112 9.09 -11.30 6.54
N GLU A 113 10.41 -11.12 6.55
CA GLU A 113 11.25 -11.35 7.73
C GLU A 113 11.35 -10.09 8.59
N ASN A 114 11.44 -8.92 7.95
CA ASN A 114 11.52 -7.65 8.63
C ASN A 114 10.15 -6.97 8.68
N TRP A 115 9.46 -7.10 9.82
CA TRP A 115 8.15 -6.49 10.05
C TRP A 115 8.12 -4.97 9.83
N ARG A 116 9.26 -4.27 10.00
CA ARG A 116 9.38 -2.81 9.75
C ARG A 116 9.39 -2.46 8.25
N LYS A 117 9.77 -3.43 7.41
CA LYS A 117 9.82 -3.30 5.95
C LYS A 117 8.64 -3.95 5.25
N TYR A 118 7.93 -4.84 5.92
CA TYR A 118 6.73 -5.52 5.40
C TYR A 118 5.73 -4.59 4.71
N ASN A 119 5.44 -3.43 5.33
CA ASN A 119 4.49 -2.44 4.79
C ASN A 119 5.06 -1.55 3.67
N ARG A 120 6.34 -1.70 3.30
CA ARG A 120 7.01 -0.87 2.28
C ARG A 120 6.70 -1.33 0.86
N HIS A 121 6.19 -2.54 0.66
CA HIS A 121 5.91 -3.05 -0.67
C HIS A 121 4.78 -2.24 -1.35
N LEU A 122 5.03 -1.72 -2.56
CA LEU A 122 4.13 -0.76 -3.22
C LEU A 122 2.78 -1.37 -3.67
N ILE A 123 2.74 -2.69 -3.87
CA ILE A 123 1.51 -3.42 -4.24
C ILE A 123 0.90 -4.18 -3.05
N ALA A 124 1.64 -5.12 -2.46
CA ALA A 124 1.17 -5.95 -1.35
C ALA A 124 0.59 -5.16 -0.17
N ALA A 125 1.27 -4.09 0.28
CA ALA A 125 0.81 -3.34 1.46
C ALA A 125 -0.57 -2.68 1.25
N PRO A 126 -0.83 -1.90 0.17
CA PRO A 126 -2.15 -1.34 -0.03
C PRO A 126 -3.22 -2.38 -0.41
N VAL A 127 -2.87 -3.50 -1.05
CA VAL A 127 -3.83 -4.60 -1.27
C VAL A 127 -4.21 -5.27 0.05
N ARG A 128 -3.25 -5.51 0.95
CA ARG A 128 -3.55 -6.01 2.30
C ARG A 128 -4.47 -5.05 3.05
N LEU A 129 -4.17 -3.74 3.04
CA LEU A 129 -5.05 -2.75 3.67
C LEU A 129 -6.48 -2.80 3.09
N ARG A 130 -6.63 -2.99 1.78
CA ARG A 130 -7.95 -3.18 1.15
C ARG A 130 -8.67 -4.43 1.65
N ILE A 131 -7.97 -5.54 1.87
CA ILE A 131 -8.55 -6.79 2.38
C ILE A 131 -9.02 -6.60 3.83
N GLU A 132 -8.19 -6.00 4.68
CA GLU A 132 -8.49 -5.83 6.11
C GLU A 132 -9.60 -4.80 6.38
N LEU A 133 -9.60 -3.70 5.63
CA LEU A 133 -10.43 -2.52 5.90
C LEU A 133 -11.62 -2.37 4.95
N GLY A 134 -11.68 -3.14 3.87
CA GLY A 134 -12.68 -2.94 2.83
C GLY A 134 -12.65 -1.50 2.30
N ASP A 135 -13.81 -0.85 2.20
CA ASP A 135 -13.94 0.51 1.64
C ASP A 135 -13.29 1.59 2.53
N LEU A 136 -13.02 1.30 3.80
CA LEU A 136 -12.27 2.22 4.65
C LEU A 136 -10.81 2.39 4.22
N ALA A 137 -10.29 1.49 3.37
CA ALA A 137 -8.93 1.62 2.86
C ALA A 137 -8.74 2.83 1.91
N GLU A 138 -9.80 3.45 1.39
CA GLU A 138 -9.70 4.52 0.37
C GLU A 138 -8.71 5.62 0.72
N ILE A 139 -8.67 6.05 1.99
CA ILE A 139 -7.75 7.09 2.45
C ILE A 139 -6.26 6.72 2.25
N TYR A 140 -5.92 5.42 2.31
CA TYR A 140 -4.58 4.92 2.03
C TYR A 140 -4.28 4.82 0.53
N LEU A 141 -5.31 4.70 -0.30
CA LEU A 141 -5.20 4.45 -1.73
C LEU A 141 -5.05 5.73 -2.57
N ALA A 142 -4.99 6.89 -1.91
CA ALA A 142 -4.77 8.17 -2.57
C ALA A 142 -3.37 8.27 -3.21
N GLY A 143 -3.33 8.93 -4.36
CA GLY A 143 -2.10 9.24 -5.09
C GLY A 143 -1.65 8.18 -6.10
N PRO A 144 -0.46 8.37 -6.67
CA PRO A 144 0.06 7.50 -7.73
C PRO A 144 0.56 6.15 -7.19
N PRO A 145 0.60 5.10 -8.02
CA PRO A 145 1.01 3.75 -7.61
C PRO A 145 2.51 3.61 -7.25
N ASN A 146 3.37 4.51 -7.74
CA ASN A 146 4.81 4.51 -7.49
C ASN A 146 5.24 5.10 -6.14
N LYS A 147 4.30 5.51 -5.28
CA LYS A 147 4.58 6.13 -3.98
C LYS A 147 3.68 5.58 -2.89
N HIS A 148 4.26 5.35 -1.70
CA HIS A 148 3.45 5.36 -0.49
C HIS A 148 3.04 6.80 -0.21
N GLY A 149 1.77 7.01 0.11
CA GLY A 149 1.30 8.36 0.46
C GLY A 149 1.76 8.71 1.87
N ASP A 150 2.01 9.99 2.15
CA ASP A 150 2.45 10.47 3.46
C ASP A 150 1.54 9.99 4.61
N PHE A 151 0.26 9.77 4.32
CA PHE A 151 -0.70 9.19 5.30
C PHE A 151 -0.38 7.74 5.68
N ILE A 152 -0.06 6.89 4.69
CA ILE A 152 0.44 5.53 4.95
C ILE A 152 1.70 5.63 5.82
N GLU A 153 2.65 6.49 5.47
CA GLU A 153 3.91 6.61 6.20
C GLU A 153 3.72 7.09 7.65
N GLN A 154 2.76 7.98 7.90
CA GLN A 154 2.46 8.48 9.25
C GLN A 154 1.72 7.46 10.13
N ILE A 155 0.90 6.57 9.54
CA ILE A 155 0.03 5.66 10.30
C ILE A 155 0.58 4.24 10.39
N THR A 156 1.13 3.70 9.30
CA THR A 156 1.55 2.29 9.23
C THR A 156 2.80 1.95 10.04
N GLY A 157 3.43 2.94 10.67
CA GLY A 157 4.47 2.73 11.68
C GLY A 157 3.96 2.05 12.95
N ARG A 158 2.64 2.02 13.17
CA ARG A 158 1.94 1.33 14.27
C ARG A 158 0.89 0.40 13.68
N GLN A 159 1.21 -0.89 13.60
CA GLN A 159 0.39 -1.86 12.86
C GLN A 159 -1.03 -1.96 13.43
N GLU A 160 -1.16 -1.89 14.76
CA GLU A 160 -2.42 -1.92 15.50
C GLU A 160 -3.34 -0.75 15.12
N ILE A 161 -2.78 0.42 14.86
CA ILE A 161 -3.55 1.61 14.43
C ILE A 161 -3.94 1.46 12.96
N ALA A 162 -3.02 0.96 12.13
CA ALA A 162 -3.17 0.97 10.68
C ALA A 162 -4.37 0.17 10.16
N VAL A 163 -4.79 -0.86 10.90
CA VAL A 163 -5.91 -1.74 10.55
C VAL A 163 -7.12 -1.61 11.48
N SER A 164 -7.08 -0.71 12.47
CA SER A 164 -8.21 -0.49 13.36
C SER A 164 -9.36 0.24 12.65
N LYS A 165 -10.47 -0.45 12.41
CA LYS A 165 -11.62 0.09 11.67
C LYS A 165 -12.18 1.36 12.31
N GLY A 166 -12.27 1.41 13.65
CA GLY A 166 -12.72 2.59 14.39
C GLY A 166 -11.80 3.79 14.13
N ILE A 167 -10.49 3.61 14.34
CA ILE A 167 -9.49 4.68 14.19
C ILE A 167 -9.41 5.17 12.73
N ILE A 168 -9.41 4.26 11.76
CA ILE A 168 -9.37 4.63 10.34
C ILE A 168 -10.66 5.30 9.89
N LYS A 169 -11.81 4.90 10.44
CA LYS A 169 -13.08 5.62 10.20
C LYS A 169 -13.02 7.04 10.75
N ALA A 170 -12.50 7.24 11.96
CA ALA A 170 -12.30 8.57 12.54
C ALA A 170 -11.34 9.43 11.70
N ALA A 171 -10.19 8.87 11.30
CA ALA A 171 -9.26 9.54 10.40
C ALA A 171 -9.90 9.90 9.04
N THR A 172 -10.77 9.04 8.52
CA THR A 172 -11.50 9.31 7.27
C THR A 172 -12.48 10.47 7.45
N ILE A 173 -13.23 10.52 8.57
CA ILE A 173 -14.15 11.62 8.87
C ILE A 173 -13.41 12.97 8.92
N LEU A 174 -12.26 13.00 9.60
CA LEU A 174 -11.47 14.22 9.77
C LEU A 174 -10.75 14.63 8.48
N TYR A 175 -10.08 13.70 7.81
CA TYR A 175 -9.02 14.07 6.87
C TYR A 175 -9.33 13.73 5.42
N TRP A 176 -10.40 13.00 5.12
CA TRP A 176 -10.76 12.67 3.74
C TRP A 176 -11.69 13.70 3.12
N ASP A 177 -11.28 14.29 2.00
CA ASP A 177 -12.17 15.06 1.13
C ASP A 177 -12.80 14.10 0.11
N LYS A 178 -14.02 13.64 0.43
CA LYS A 178 -14.76 12.69 -0.42
C LYS A 178 -15.05 13.23 -1.82
N LYS A 179 -15.27 14.54 -1.97
CA LYS A 179 -15.57 15.15 -3.29
C LYS A 179 -14.34 15.15 -4.19
N LYS A 180 -13.15 15.35 -3.61
CA LYS A 180 -11.89 15.41 -4.36
C LYS A 180 -11.09 14.10 -4.33
N GLU A 181 -11.63 13.06 -3.69
CA GLU A 181 -10.99 11.76 -3.45
C GLU A 181 -9.53 11.89 -3.00
N ARG A 182 -9.28 12.78 -2.03
CA ARG A 182 -7.93 13.05 -1.52
C ARG A 182 -7.95 13.47 -0.07
N ILE A 183 -6.76 13.50 0.54
CA ILE A 183 -6.58 14.01 1.89
C ILE A 183 -6.70 15.54 1.90
N LYS A 184 -7.40 16.09 2.90
CA LYS A 184 -7.58 17.53 3.08
C LYS A 184 -6.22 18.25 3.17
N LYS A 185 -6.14 19.41 2.50
CA LYS A 185 -4.89 20.19 2.43
C LYS A 185 -4.43 20.56 3.83
N GLY A 186 -3.15 20.31 4.13
CA GLY A 186 -2.54 20.63 5.43
C GLY A 186 -2.72 19.56 6.50
N ALA A 187 -3.58 18.55 6.32
CA ALA A 187 -3.81 17.50 7.31
C ALA A 187 -2.54 16.68 7.61
N LEU A 188 -1.65 16.55 6.61
CA LEU A 188 -0.40 15.80 6.69
C LEU A 188 0.81 16.64 7.14
N ASN A 189 0.60 17.92 7.49
CA ASN A 189 1.67 18.79 7.95
C ASN A 189 2.36 18.23 9.22
N LYS A 190 3.66 18.49 9.36
CA LYS A 190 4.44 18.02 10.52
C LYS A 190 4.02 18.67 11.84
N LYS A 191 3.42 19.86 11.78
CA LYS A 191 2.94 20.66 12.92
C LYS A 191 1.58 21.28 12.57
N GLY A 192 0.75 21.51 13.57
CA GLY A 192 -0.56 22.14 13.43
C GLY A 192 -1.59 21.57 14.41
N ALA A 193 -2.64 22.33 14.69
CA ALA A 193 -3.76 21.86 15.49
C ALA A 193 -4.49 20.70 14.77
N GLY A 194 -4.71 19.61 15.49
CA GLY A 194 -5.48 18.47 15.00
C GLY A 194 -4.93 17.74 13.76
N VAL A 195 -3.68 17.95 13.35
CA VAL A 195 -3.12 17.25 12.17
C VAL A 195 -3.02 15.74 12.39
N VAL A 196 -2.94 14.96 11.31
CA VAL A 196 -2.84 13.48 11.34
C VAL A 196 -1.73 13.01 12.27
N ARG A 197 -0.57 13.68 12.26
CA ARG A 197 0.54 13.32 13.15
C ARG A 197 0.15 13.39 14.63
N ARG A 198 -0.58 14.43 15.05
CA ARG A 198 -1.04 14.62 16.43
C ARG A 198 -2.10 13.58 16.80
N PHE A 199 -3.05 13.34 15.90
CA PHE A 199 -4.05 12.29 16.05
C PHE A 199 -3.39 10.93 16.35
N VAL A 200 -2.47 10.50 15.48
CA VAL A 200 -1.89 9.16 15.53
C VAL A 200 -0.84 8.99 16.63
N LYS A 201 0.00 10.00 16.85
CA LYS A 201 1.14 9.87 17.77
C LYS A 201 0.81 10.21 19.21
N ASP A 202 -0.14 11.12 19.43
CA ASP A 202 -0.39 11.70 20.74
C ASP A 202 -1.77 11.25 21.26
N ILE A 203 -2.84 11.50 20.49
CA ILE A 203 -4.22 11.28 20.95
C ILE A 203 -4.60 9.80 21.00
N ILE A 204 -4.37 9.05 19.91
CA ILE A 204 -4.75 7.63 19.86
C ILE A 204 -4.07 6.82 20.97
N PRO A 205 -2.74 6.91 21.21
CA PRO A 205 -2.11 6.20 22.31
C PRO A 205 -2.65 6.58 23.69
N GLN A 206 -2.96 7.86 23.91
CA GLN A 206 -3.60 8.31 25.14
C GLN A 206 -4.97 7.65 25.33
N PHE A 207 -5.81 7.65 24.29
CA PHE A 207 -7.15 7.06 24.38
C PHE A 207 -7.11 5.54 24.55
N GLN A 208 -6.12 4.85 23.96
CA GLN A 208 -5.94 3.41 24.16
C GLN A 208 -5.68 3.02 25.62
N MET A 209 -5.29 3.96 26.49
CA MET A 209 -5.14 3.70 27.94
C MET A 209 -6.49 3.62 28.68
N THR A 210 -7.57 4.10 28.08
CA THR A 210 -8.87 4.26 28.75
C THR A 210 -10.02 3.61 27.98
N TYR A 211 -9.92 3.54 26.65
CA TYR A 211 -10.98 3.07 25.77
C TYR A 211 -10.49 1.91 24.90
N ASP A 212 -11.39 0.94 24.63
CA ASP A 212 -11.20 -0.01 23.55
C ASP A 212 -11.58 0.62 22.21
N LEU A 213 -10.62 1.27 21.57
CA LEU A 213 -10.82 1.95 20.29
C LEU A 213 -11.19 1.01 19.12
N ASN A 214 -10.97 -0.30 19.25
CA ASN A 214 -11.37 -1.27 18.23
C ASN A 214 -12.86 -1.60 18.31
N ALA A 215 -13.45 -1.50 19.51
CA ALA A 215 -14.89 -1.66 19.73
C ALA A 215 -15.69 -0.38 19.42
N MET A 216 -15.01 0.77 19.32
CA MET A 216 -15.65 2.06 19.04
C MET A 216 -15.85 2.31 17.55
N SER A 217 -16.97 2.94 17.20
CA SER A 217 -17.17 3.51 15.87
C SER A 217 -16.31 4.75 15.66
N GLY A 218 -16.03 5.09 14.40
CA GLY A 218 -15.26 6.30 14.09
C GLY A 218 -15.92 7.59 14.56
N ASN A 219 -17.25 7.67 14.62
CA ASN A 219 -17.96 8.85 15.15
C ASN A 219 -17.71 8.98 16.66
N GLN A 220 -17.86 7.90 17.42
CA GLN A 220 -17.61 7.93 18.87
C GLN A 220 -16.17 8.34 19.18
N ILE A 221 -15.20 7.90 18.38
CA ILE A 221 -13.81 8.36 18.55
C ILE A 221 -13.69 9.86 18.25
N VAL A 222 -14.32 10.34 17.18
CA VAL A 222 -14.33 11.78 16.83
C VAL A 222 -14.97 12.63 17.94
N ASP A 223 -16.05 12.17 18.55
CA ASP A 223 -16.76 12.88 19.62
C ASP A 223 -15.92 13.04 20.91
N LEU A 224 -14.93 12.17 21.12
CA LEU A 224 -13.98 12.27 22.23
C LEU A 224 -12.83 13.26 21.96
N LEU A 225 -12.63 13.67 20.70
CA LEU A 225 -11.45 14.45 20.32
C LEU A 225 -11.48 15.85 20.94
N PRO A 226 -10.31 16.39 21.30
CA PRO A 226 -10.22 17.78 21.73
C PRO A 226 -10.75 18.77 20.67
N PRO A 227 -11.25 19.96 21.07
CA PRO A 227 -11.87 20.94 20.16
C PRO A 227 -10.99 21.38 18.97
N GLU A 228 -9.66 21.25 19.10
CA GLU A 228 -8.70 21.52 18.03
C GLU A 228 -8.88 20.66 16.77
N PHE A 229 -9.57 19.52 16.87
CA PHE A 229 -9.87 18.65 15.72
C PHE A 229 -11.13 19.10 14.97
N SER A 230 -11.99 19.91 15.56
CA SER A 230 -13.27 20.35 14.94
C SER A 230 -13.06 21.10 13.63
N TYR A 231 -11.92 21.78 13.46
CA TYR A 231 -11.52 22.41 12.20
C TYR A 231 -11.55 21.44 11.00
N TRP A 232 -11.26 20.16 11.24
CA TRP A 232 -11.20 19.13 10.21
C TRP A 232 -12.56 18.52 9.87
N LEU A 233 -13.65 18.89 10.54
CA LEU A 233 -14.98 18.38 10.22
C LEU A 233 -15.64 19.12 9.04
N TYR A 234 -15.12 20.30 8.69
CA TYR A 234 -15.62 21.17 7.63
C TYR A 234 -14.85 20.99 6.31
#